data_AF-A0A9D5YCE2-F1
#
_entry.id   AF-A0A9D5YCE2-F1
#
_cell.length_a   1.000
_cell.length_b   1.000
_cell.length_c   1.000
_cell.angle_alpha   90.00
_cell.angle_beta   90.00
_cell.angle_gamma   90.00
#
_symmetry.space_group_name_H-M   'P 1'
#
loop_
_entity.id
_entity.type
_entity.pdbx_description
1 polymer ?
#
loop_
_entity_poly.entity_id
_entity_poly.type
_entity_poly.pdbx_seq_one_letter_code
_entity_poly.pdbx_strand_id
1 'polypeptide(L)'
;MKKKFRSVIAMLLVFTMLFSVSASATFGVSEKHNGAIRTATDIVGGIVDGAIAFLGVLTPTPDWPTIDEYFAGESENFYEGTTNFIDEPAEGAKWSLGFGNESLVPENLRSGEKKYYTGGYFTQKVSGVLDGDDQRANAIALNDGSGRGTTIFAAIDGIGVGNTDVRAIRAAVEAKLEAKGIKSDINAININATHCHTVCDTQGIGIDLILKIFRSFLTWLPFIDAQRSIDLEFLDVMIDKASDAIVEAYENMETGKLYYFESVGIGKDEGKGTYLDDEYSYLHNKRYDTEGYQHTWACFKFVPDNAASKATIFANIGAHPTTIERDTTLVSSDFPNYMEKKINESGMNFMFVQGAQSPISVNKGGVQTQSVLDEVAEEVAAKPEAVGYETPMILGYEYARLILEAQDKAVEVEPILNVKMTEYAVKLDRGLLSYGAIEGFIGTTTVKDEASSIGYSIITEAGYIEIGKDIVLLTAPGELIPQLVYGNVVSAEDSYLGTEWTLPVTSSLVPEGKTVLVMGLCNDAIGYIVPDNDYAHFIADSLWDMDGAEDVFGPYHRHYEELLATGGTAASSTITALNDLVKEFN
;
A
#
# COMPACT_ATOMS: atom_id res chain seq x y z
N MET A 1 -13.75 14.72 39.82
CA MET A 1 -14.82 15.23 38.94
C MET A 1 -14.49 16.58 38.28
N LYS A 2 -14.18 17.66 39.01
CA LYS A 2 -13.93 18.99 38.39
C LYS A 2 -12.76 19.08 37.39
N LYS A 3 -11.64 18.37 37.62
CA LYS A 3 -10.50 18.32 36.67
C LYS A 3 -10.89 17.58 35.37
N LYS A 4 -11.55 16.42 35.50
CA LYS A 4 -12.07 15.61 34.39
C LYS A 4 -13.15 16.35 33.57
N PHE A 5 -14.05 17.08 34.23
CA PHE A 5 -15.08 17.89 33.54
C PHE A 5 -14.49 19.05 32.72
N ARG A 6 -13.40 19.68 33.20
CA ARG A 6 -12.67 20.70 32.44
C ARG A 6 -11.95 20.12 31.23
N SER A 7 -11.38 18.91 31.34
CA SER A 7 -10.80 18.19 30.21
C SER A 7 -11.83 17.86 29.13
N VAL A 8 -13.05 17.45 29.52
CA VAL A 8 -14.16 17.19 28.58
C VAL A 8 -14.60 18.45 27.82
N ILE A 9 -14.66 19.61 28.49
CA ILE A 9 -15.00 20.89 27.84
C ILE A 9 -13.88 21.37 26.90
N ALA A 10 -12.61 21.25 27.32
CA ALA A 10 -11.47 21.58 26.46
C ALA A 10 -11.42 20.69 25.21
N MET A 11 -11.76 19.41 25.36
CA MET A 11 -11.86 18.46 24.26
C MET A 11 -12.99 18.77 23.29
N LEU A 12 -14.19 19.09 23.80
CA LEU A 12 -15.29 19.57 22.97
C LEU A 12 -14.90 20.82 22.18
N LEU A 13 -14.15 21.75 22.78
CA LEU A 13 -13.65 22.95 22.10
C LEU A 13 -12.61 22.65 21.02
N VAL A 14 -11.67 21.74 21.27
CA VAL A 14 -10.68 21.26 20.28
C VAL A 14 -11.38 20.56 19.11
N PHE A 15 -12.33 19.67 19.39
CA PHE A 15 -13.15 19.02 18.36
C PHE A 15 -13.98 20.04 17.59
N THR A 16 -14.59 21.01 18.26
CA THR A 16 -15.31 22.09 17.58
C THR A 16 -14.37 22.90 16.70
N MET A 17 -13.12 23.16 17.12
CA MET A 17 -12.09 23.83 16.30
C MET A 17 -11.70 22.98 15.08
N LEU A 18 -11.38 21.70 15.26
CA LEU A 18 -11.11 20.74 14.19
C LEU A 18 -12.25 20.70 13.14
N PHE A 19 -13.51 20.81 13.57
CA PHE A 19 -14.68 20.86 12.68
C PHE A 19 -15.08 22.28 12.20
N SER A 20 -14.51 23.36 12.76
CA SER A 20 -14.86 24.76 12.43
C SER A 20 -13.79 25.54 11.69
N VAL A 21 -12.62 24.94 11.40
CA VAL A 21 -11.65 25.55 10.47
C VAL A 21 -12.18 25.59 9.03
N SER A 22 -13.33 24.98 8.74
CA SER A 22 -14.11 25.21 7.51
C SER A 22 -14.86 26.56 7.47
N ALA A 23 -14.77 27.39 8.50
CA ALA A 23 -15.49 28.66 8.59
C ALA A 23 -14.57 29.88 8.60
N SER A 24 -14.27 30.38 7.40
CA SER A 24 -13.96 31.78 7.10
C SER A 24 -12.89 32.46 7.96
N ALA A 25 -11.62 32.28 7.59
CA ALA A 25 -10.57 33.24 7.92
C ALA A 25 -10.14 33.97 6.63
N THR A 26 -10.80 35.09 6.33
CA THR A 26 -10.36 36.00 5.26
C THR A 26 -9.11 36.73 5.75
N PHE A 27 -7.93 36.18 5.45
CA PHE A 27 -6.68 36.92 5.56
C PHE A 27 -6.44 37.60 4.21
N GLY A 28 -6.55 38.93 4.17
CA GLY A 28 -6.15 39.69 2.99
C GLY A 28 -4.64 39.60 2.83
N VAL A 29 -4.17 38.95 1.77
CA VAL A 29 -2.74 38.85 1.47
C VAL A 29 -2.49 39.41 0.07
N SER A 30 -1.64 40.44 0.01
CA SER A 30 -1.07 40.97 -1.22
C SER A 30 0.20 40.21 -1.59
N GLU A 31 0.45 40.13 -2.91
CA GLU A 31 1.57 39.51 -3.62
C GLU A 31 2.90 39.32 -2.85
N LYS A 32 3.44 38.09 -2.96
CA LYS A 32 4.77 37.60 -2.56
C LYS A 32 5.06 37.48 -1.06
N HIS A 33 4.50 36.48 -0.37
CA HIS A 33 5.10 35.96 0.88
C HIS A 33 4.69 34.50 1.18
N ASN A 34 5.43 33.52 0.66
CA ASN A 34 5.34 32.09 1.05
C ASN A 34 5.47 31.86 2.57
N GLY A 35 6.07 32.80 3.31
CA GLY A 35 6.30 32.67 4.75
C GLY A 35 5.07 32.89 5.65
N ALA A 36 4.07 33.67 5.24
CA ALA A 36 2.97 34.06 6.13
C ALA A 36 1.93 32.95 6.33
N ILE A 37 1.56 32.23 5.25
CA ILE A 37 0.65 31.09 5.32
C ILE A 37 1.36 29.88 5.94
N ARG A 38 2.61 29.58 5.57
CA ARG A 38 3.40 28.54 6.26
C ARG A 38 3.46 28.79 7.76
N THR A 39 3.72 30.03 8.17
CA THR A 39 3.66 30.41 9.60
C THR A 39 2.27 30.18 10.21
N ALA A 40 1.19 30.47 9.47
CA ALA A 40 -0.17 30.23 9.94
C ALA A 40 -0.48 28.72 10.04
N THR A 41 -0.11 27.92 9.05
CA THR A 41 -0.21 26.45 9.03
C THR A 41 0.57 25.86 10.19
N ASP A 42 1.81 26.30 10.43
CA ASP A 42 2.63 25.84 11.57
C ASP A 42 1.99 26.20 12.92
N ILE A 43 1.40 27.39 13.05
CA ILE A 43 0.70 27.81 14.27
C ILE A 43 -0.56 26.97 14.50
N VAL A 44 -1.43 26.84 13.49
CA VAL A 44 -2.69 26.10 13.61
C VAL A 44 -2.42 24.61 13.77
N GLY A 45 -1.51 24.05 12.97
CA GLY A 45 -1.04 22.68 13.03
C GLY A 45 -0.46 22.37 14.40
N GLY A 46 0.45 23.20 14.90
CA GLY A 46 1.01 23.04 16.25
C GLY A 46 -0.03 23.09 17.38
N ILE A 47 -1.10 23.89 17.24
CA ILE A 47 -2.22 23.92 18.20
C ILE A 47 -3.00 22.61 18.15
N VAL A 48 -3.34 22.15 16.94
CA VAL A 48 -4.08 20.91 16.73
C VAL A 48 -3.27 19.72 17.24
N ASP A 49 -2.03 19.59 16.81
CA ASP A 49 -1.07 18.58 17.23
C ASP A 49 -0.91 18.55 18.75
N GLY A 50 -0.78 19.72 19.39
CA GLY A 50 -0.72 19.85 20.84
C GLY A 50 -2.00 19.36 21.52
N ALA A 51 -3.15 19.60 20.90
CA ALA A 51 -4.44 19.14 21.41
C ALA A 51 -4.60 17.62 21.27
N ILE A 52 -4.20 17.02 20.14
CA ILE A 52 -4.26 15.57 19.98
C ILE A 52 -3.21 14.87 20.87
N ALA A 53 -2.01 15.46 21.05
CA ALA A 53 -1.00 14.95 21.98
C ALA A 53 -1.52 14.93 23.42
N PHE A 54 -2.28 15.96 23.82
CA PHE A 54 -2.96 15.98 25.10
C PHE A 54 -4.04 14.88 25.23
N LEU A 55 -4.69 14.48 24.13
CA LEU A 55 -5.60 13.32 24.13
C LEU A 55 -4.83 12.02 24.39
N GLY A 56 -3.72 11.78 23.69
CA GLY A 56 -2.89 10.59 23.86
C GLY A 56 -2.39 10.39 25.31
N VAL A 57 -2.00 11.47 26.00
CA VAL A 57 -1.60 11.41 27.43
C VAL A 57 -2.75 10.97 28.35
N LEU A 58 -4.00 11.21 27.95
CA LEU A 58 -5.17 10.89 28.76
C LEU A 58 -5.79 9.53 28.42
N THR A 59 -5.44 8.92 27.29
CA THR A 59 -5.88 7.58 26.92
C THR A 59 -5.10 6.53 27.72
N PRO A 60 -5.78 5.56 28.36
CA PRO A 60 -5.13 4.36 28.87
C PRO A 60 -4.52 3.56 27.71
N THR A 61 -3.19 3.49 27.62
CA THR A 61 -2.53 2.62 26.63
C THR A 61 -2.32 1.22 27.20
N PRO A 62 -2.39 0.16 26.38
CA PRO A 62 -1.89 -1.16 26.75
C PRO A 62 -0.43 -1.11 27.25
N ASP A 63 -0.04 -2.10 28.03
CA ASP A 63 1.34 -2.21 28.51
C ASP A 63 2.23 -2.82 27.42
N TRP A 64 2.59 -1.99 26.44
CA TRP A 64 3.50 -2.40 25.38
C TRP A 64 4.95 -2.53 25.87
N PRO A 65 5.75 -3.42 25.26
CA PRO A 65 7.19 -3.46 25.51
C PRO A 65 7.85 -2.16 25.06
N THR A 66 9.01 -1.87 25.62
CA THR A 66 9.94 -0.88 25.06
C THR A 66 10.54 -1.38 23.75
N ILE A 67 11.04 -0.45 22.93
CA ILE A 67 11.73 -0.79 21.69
C ILE A 67 12.91 -1.77 21.92
N ASP A 68 13.69 -1.56 23.00
CA ASP A 68 14.81 -2.44 23.36
C ASP A 68 14.32 -3.83 23.80
N GLU A 69 13.23 -3.91 24.57
CA GLU A 69 12.63 -5.19 24.96
C GLU A 69 12.07 -5.94 23.77
N TYR A 70 11.50 -5.24 22.78
CA TYR A 70 11.01 -5.85 21.55
C TYR A 70 12.13 -6.50 20.75
N PHE A 71 13.19 -5.75 20.41
CA PHE A 71 14.30 -6.27 19.62
C PHE A 71 15.20 -7.26 20.38
N ALA A 72 15.13 -7.30 21.71
CA ALA A 72 15.78 -8.34 22.51
C ALA A 72 14.96 -9.65 22.58
N GLY A 73 13.68 -9.61 22.23
CA GLY A 73 12.79 -10.76 22.17
C GLY A 73 12.86 -11.53 20.86
N GLU A 74 12.14 -12.66 20.79
CA GLU A 74 11.92 -13.35 19.52
C GLU A 74 10.74 -12.69 18.78
N SER A 75 10.94 -12.34 17.51
CA SER A 75 9.87 -11.78 16.69
C SER A 75 8.97 -12.89 16.13
N GLU A 76 7.77 -13.01 16.68
CA GLU A 76 6.82 -14.06 16.29
C GLU A 76 6.24 -13.82 14.89
N ASN A 77 6.26 -14.86 14.04
CA ASN A 77 5.73 -14.81 12.67
C ASN A 77 6.37 -13.72 11.78
N PHE A 78 7.62 -13.36 12.09
CA PHE A 78 8.49 -12.63 11.20
C PHE A 78 9.35 -13.63 10.40
N TYR A 79 9.52 -13.36 9.10
CA TYR A 79 10.35 -14.19 8.23
C TYR A 79 11.52 -13.36 7.71
N GLU A 80 12.73 -13.73 8.13
CA GLU A 80 13.95 -13.04 7.69
C GLU A 80 14.31 -13.30 6.22
N GLY A 81 13.75 -14.34 5.59
CA GLY A 81 14.10 -14.76 4.24
C GLY A 81 15.21 -15.81 4.19
N THR A 82 15.99 -15.79 3.11
CA THR A 82 17.09 -16.71 2.85
C THR A 82 18.30 -16.43 3.74
N THR A 83 18.97 -17.48 4.24
CA THR A 83 20.15 -17.35 5.11
C THR A 83 21.42 -16.93 4.35
N ASN A 84 21.57 -17.34 3.09
CA ASN A 84 22.72 -17.03 2.25
C ASN A 84 22.25 -16.67 0.84
N PHE A 85 22.86 -15.66 0.23
CA PHE A 85 22.59 -15.24 -1.14
C PHE A 85 23.48 -16.00 -2.13
N ILE A 86 22.99 -16.20 -3.35
CA ILE A 86 23.74 -16.81 -4.45
C ILE A 86 23.70 -15.90 -5.67
N ASP A 87 24.82 -15.82 -6.38
CA ASP A 87 24.94 -15.03 -7.62
C ASP A 87 24.79 -15.90 -8.88
N GLU A 88 24.80 -17.23 -8.71
CA GLU A 88 24.69 -18.22 -9.78
C GLU A 88 23.66 -19.28 -9.38
N PRO A 89 22.89 -19.83 -10.33
CA PRO A 89 21.95 -20.90 -10.04
C PRO A 89 22.63 -22.12 -9.41
N ALA A 90 21.97 -22.76 -8.45
CA ALA A 90 22.44 -24.04 -7.91
C ALA A 90 22.47 -25.13 -9.00
N GLU A 91 23.30 -26.17 -8.81
CA GLU A 91 23.40 -27.26 -9.79
C GLU A 91 22.06 -27.96 -10.00
N GLY A 92 21.54 -27.91 -11.23
CA GLY A 92 20.23 -28.49 -11.56
C GLY A 92 19.03 -27.68 -11.07
N ALA A 93 19.25 -26.46 -10.57
CA ALA A 93 18.19 -25.55 -10.13
C ALA A 93 17.16 -25.30 -11.22
N LYS A 94 15.90 -25.21 -10.80
CA LYS A 94 14.75 -24.97 -11.66
C LYS A 94 13.68 -24.26 -10.87
N TRP A 95 13.08 -23.24 -11.50
CA TRP A 95 11.93 -22.57 -10.93
C TRP A 95 10.78 -23.54 -10.68
N SER A 96 10.16 -23.42 -9.52
CA SER A 96 8.83 -23.95 -9.25
C SER A 96 7.92 -22.82 -8.80
N LEU A 97 6.70 -22.79 -9.34
CA LEU A 97 5.68 -21.86 -8.92
C LEU A 97 4.32 -22.54 -8.80
N GLY A 98 3.58 -22.19 -7.76
CA GLY A 98 2.17 -22.50 -7.60
C GLY A 98 1.35 -21.23 -7.43
N PHE A 99 0.05 -21.31 -7.70
CA PHE A 99 -0.89 -20.20 -7.65
C PHE A 99 -2.13 -20.61 -6.84
N GLY A 100 -2.66 -19.68 -6.05
CA GLY A 100 -3.90 -19.83 -5.30
C GLY A 100 -4.71 -18.54 -5.29
N ASN A 101 -6.04 -18.66 -5.21
CA ASN A 101 -6.97 -17.54 -5.29
C ASN A 101 -8.21 -17.81 -4.44
N GLU A 102 -8.58 -16.86 -3.58
CA GLU A 102 -9.78 -16.94 -2.76
C GLU A 102 -10.56 -15.62 -2.75
N SER A 103 -11.89 -15.73 -2.76
CA SER A 103 -12.81 -14.61 -2.53
C SER A 103 -12.81 -14.22 -1.05
N LEU A 104 -12.61 -12.94 -0.77
CA LEU A 104 -12.72 -12.34 0.56
C LEU A 104 -14.12 -11.79 0.85
N VAL A 105 -15.00 -11.68 -0.14
CA VAL A 105 -16.35 -11.13 0.06
C VAL A 105 -17.18 -12.04 0.98
N PRO A 106 -17.67 -11.53 2.13
CA PRO A 106 -18.52 -12.31 3.04
C PRO A 106 -19.87 -12.66 2.42
N GLU A 107 -20.39 -13.85 2.73
CA GLU A 107 -21.71 -14.29 2.25
C GLU A 107 -22.86 -13.39 2.72
N ASN A 108 -22.76 -12.83 3.94
CA ASN A 108 -23.76 -11.89 4.45
C ASN A 108 -23.71 -10.51 3.76
N LEU A 109 -22.61 -10.17 3.07
CA LEU A 109 -22.57 -9.03 2.15
C LEU A 109 -23.20 -9.40 0.82
N ARG A 110 -22.88 -10.57 0.26
CA ARG A 110 -23.47 -11.07 -1.00
C ARG A 110 -24.99 -11.18 -0.90
N SER A 111 -25.52 -11.62 0.24
CA SER A 111 -26.96 -11.73 0.50
C SER A 111 -27.64 -10.41 0.81
N GLY A 112 -26.88 -9.32 1.03
CA GLY A 112 -27.39 -8.01 1.46
C GLY A 112 -27.83 -7.95 2.93
N GLU A 113 -27.51 -8.95 3.74
CA GLU A 113 -27.85 -9.01 5.16
C GLU A 113 -27.05 -7.99 5.99
N LYS A 114 -25.78 -7.79 5.68
CA LYS A 114 -24.88 -6.89 6.39
C LYS A 114 -24.17 -5.93 5.42
N LYS A 115 -24.01 -4.69 5.86
CA LYS A 115 -23.21 -3.67 5.18
C LYS A 115 -21.85 -3.55 5.83
N TYR A 116 -20.82 -3.35 5.04
CA TYR A 116 -19.45 -3.17 5.50
C TYR A 116 -18.95 -1.78 5.13
N TYR A 117 -18.05 -1.22 5.93
CA TYR A 117 -17.35 0.00 5.56
C TYR A 117 -16.31 -0.31 4.49
N THR A 118 -16.04 0.66 3.61
CA THR A 118 -14.93 0.55 2.65
C THR A 118 -13.66 1.16 3.20
N GLY A 119 -12.49 0.62 2.83
CA GLY A 119 -11.21 1.25 3.14
C GLY A 119 -10.98 2.51 2.29
N GLY A 120 -10.34 3.55 2.83
CA GLY A 120 -9.92 4.74 2.07
C GLY A 120 -10.93 5.89 1.96
N TYR A 121 -12.24 5.60 1.97
CA TYR A 121 -13.29 6.63 1.97
C TYR A 121 -14.08 6.64 3.27
N PHE A 122 -13.71 7.57 4.17
CA PHE A 122 -14.31 7.69 5.50
C PHE A 122 -15.84 7.64 5.46
N THR A 123 -16.42 6.72 6.23
CA THR A 123 -17.86 6.53 6.44
C THR A 123 -18.64 5.88 5.29
N GLN A 124 -18.02 5.64 4.13
CA GLN A 124 -18.67 4.95 3.01
C GLN A 124 -18.95 3.49 3.38
N LYS A 125 -20.06 2.96 2.85
CA LYS A 125 -20.46 1.56 3.04
C LYS A 125 -20.87 0.90 1.74
N VAL A 126 -20.51 -0.36 1.62
CA VAL A 126 -20.98 -1.28 0.60
C VAL A 126 -22.08 -2.19 1.15
N SER A 127 -23.02 -2.53 0.28
CA SER A 127 -24.19 -3.39 0.59
C SER A 127 -24.43 -4.50 -0.43
N GLY A 128 -23.49 -4.70 -1.34
CA GLY A 128 -23.49 -5.75 -2.35
C GLY A 128 -22.17 -5.78 -3.10
N VAL A 129 -22.08 -6.60 -4.14
CA VAL A 129 -20.91 -6.72 -5.02
C VAL A 129 -21.36 -6.44 -6.45
N LEU A 130 -20.53 -5.77 -7.21
CA LEU A 130 -20.75 -5.58 -8.64
C LEU A 130 -20.66 -6.93 -9.37
N ASP A 131 -21.60 -7.22 -10.28
CA ASP A 131 -21.61 -8.51 -10.98
C ASP A 131 -20.38 -8.69 -11.89
N GLY A 132 -19.65 -9.78 -11.69
CA GLY A 132 -18.37 -10.03 -12.36
C GLY A 132 -17.17 -9.34 -11.70
N ASP A 133 -17.35 -8.78 -10.51
CA ASP A 133 -16.29 -8.24 -9.65
C ASP A 133 -16.19 -9.03 -8.33
N ASP A 134 -15.10 -8.83 -7.61
CA ASP A 134 -14.82 -9.52 -6.36
C ASP A 134 -13.74 -8.78 -5.55
N GLN A 135 -13.67 -9.04 -4.24
CA GLN A 135 -12.53 -8.69 -3.41
C GLN A 135 -11.76 -9.97 -3.12
N ARG A 136 -10.50 -10.09 -3.53
CA ARG A 136 -9.77 -11.37 -3.49
C ARG A 136 -8.44 -11.32 -2.76
N ALA A 137 -7.95 -12.51 -2.42
CA ALA A 137 -6.55 -12.76 -2.15
C ALA A 137 -5.99 -13.64 -3.28
N ASN A 138 -4.98 -13.13 -3.97
CA ASN A 138 -4.18 -13.86 -4.95
C ASN A 138 -2.83 -14.19 -4.32
N ALA A 139 -2.31 -15.40 -4.50
CA ALA A 139 -1.00 -15.78 -3.99
C ALA A 139 -0.20 -16.60 -5.01
N ILE A 140 1.11 -16.38 -5.03
CA ILE A 140 2.08 -17.27 -5.66
C ILE A 140 3.06 -17.79 -4.62
N ALA A 141 3.44 -19.06 -4.75
CA ALA A 141 4.58 -19.66 -4.06
C ALA A 141 5.70 -19.82 -5.08
N LEU A 142 6.88 -19.26 -4.85
CA LEU A 142 8.02 -19.27 -5.77
C LEU A 142 9.24 -19.91 -5.09
N ASN A 143 9.88 -20.84 -5.79
CA ASN A 143 11.08 -21.54 -5.33
C ASN A 143 12.07 -21.67 -6.49
N ASP A 144 13.34 -21.33 -6.27
CA ASP A 144 14.41 -21.40 -7.28
C ASP A 144 15.00 -22.82 -7.44
N GLY A 145 14.57 -23.79 -6.64
CA GLY A 145 15.09 -25.15 -6.64
C GLY A 145 16.47 -25.28 -6.01
N SER A 146 16.98 -24.25 -5.33
CA SER A 146 18.28 -24.28 -4.64
C SER A 146 18.25 -25.02 -3.30
N GLY A 147 17.06 -25.29 -2.76
CA GLY A 147 16.87 -25.86 -1.42
C GLY A 147 16.95 -24.84 -0.28
N ARG A 148 16.95 -23.53 -0.60
CA ARG A 148 16.94 -22.43 0.40
C ARG A 148 15.53 -22.01 0.86
N GLY A 149 14.52 -22.77 0.44
CA GLY A 149 13.12 -22.59 0.84
C GLY A 149 12.25 -21.89 -0.20
N THR A 150 10.95 -21.87 0.09
CA THR A 150 9.91 -21.29 -0.77
C THR A 150 9.53 -19.90 -0.29
N THR A 151 9.45 -18.92 -1.19
CA THR A 151 8.96 -17.57 -0.86
C THR A 151 7.55 -17.38 -1.39
N ILE A 152 6.66 -16.87 -0.56
CA ILE A 152 5.29 -16.54 -0.92
C ILE A 152 5.16 -15.04 -1.20
N PHE A 153 4.46 -14.71 -2.28
CA PHE A 153 3.99 -13.35 -2.57
C PHE A 153 2.46 -13.39 -2.68
N ALA A 154 1.77 -12.56 -1.91
CA ALA A 154 0.32 -12.48 -1.93
C ALA A 154 -0.15 -11.04 -2.11
N ALA A 155 -1.18 -10.86 -2.93
CA ALA A 155 -1.87 -9.60 -3.14
C ALA A 155 -3.30 -9.70 -2.60
N ILE A 156 -3.63 -8.85 -1.63
CA ILE A 156 -4.97 -8.75 -1.04
C ILE A 156 -5.65 -7.50 -1.60
N ASP A 157 -6.84 -7.67 -2.16
CA ASP A 157 -7.68 -6.55 -2.56
C ASP A 157 -8.17 -5.80 -1.34
N GLY A 158 -7.67 -4.58 -1.18
CA GLY A 158 -7.86 -3.80 0.03
C GLY A 158 -7.00 -2.55 0.04
N ILE A 159 -7.34 -1.63 0.93
CA ILE A 159 -6.62 -0.35 1.07
C ILE A 159 -5.20 -0.55 1.62
N GLY A 160 -5.01 -1.58 2.44
CA GLY A 160 -3.80 -1.87 3.19
C GLY A 160 -4.04 -3.04 4.15
N VAL A 161 -2.99 -3.70 4.63
CA VAL A 161 -3.09 -4.76 5.64
C VAL A 161 -2.08 -4.45 6.74
N GLY A 162 -2.55 -4.30 7.99
CA GLY A 162 -1.68 -3.94 9.11
C GLY A 162 -0.75 -5.10 9.50
N ASN A 163 0.43 -4.78 10.02
CA ASN A 163 1.46 -5.77 10.40
C ASN A 163 0.94 -6.89 11.31
N THR A 164 0.07 -6.60 12.28
CA THR A 164 -0.47 -7.64 13.18
C THR A 164 -1.36 -8.63 12.43
N ASP A 165 -2.07 -8.16 11.40
CA ASP A 165 -2.97 -9.00 10.60
C ASP A 165 -2.18 -9.80 9.58
N VAL A 166 -1.11 -9.23 9.01
CA VAL A 166 -0.11 -9.97 8.21
C VAL A 166 0.46 -11.13 9.03
N ARG A 167 0.86 -10.89 10.28
CA ARG A 167 1.36 -11.94 11.19
C ARG A 167 0.31 -12.98 11.53
N ALA A 168 -0.95 -12.57 11.67
CA ALA A 168 -2.05 -13.51 11.88
C ALA A 168 -2.29 -14.41 10.65
N ILE A 169 -2.21 -13.86 9.44
CA ILE A 169 -2.27 -14.65 8.20
C ILE A 169 -1.11 -15.64 8.14
N ARG A 170 0.13 -15.18 8.41
CA ARG A 170 1.33 -16.03 8.47
C ARG A 170 1.17 -17.20 9.45
N ALA A 171 0.70 -16.93 10.67
CA ALA A 171 0.43 -17.97 11.67
C ALA A 171 -0.66 -18.95 11.21
N ALA A 172 -1.72 -18.45 10.56
CA ALA A 172 -2.80 -19.29 10.03
C ALA A 172 -2.31 -20.20 8.88
N VAL A 173 -1.41 -19.73 8.02
CA VAL A 173 -0.78 -20.54 6.96
C VAL A 173 -0.04 -21.73 7.58
N GLU A 174 0.85 -21.49 8.53
CA GLU A 174 1.63 -22.57 9.17
C GLU A 174 0.72 -23.57 9.90
N ALA A 175 -0.29 -23.07 10.64
CA ALA A 175 -1.25 -23.91 11.33
C ALA A 175 -2.06 -24.80 10.36
N LYS A 176 -2.47 -24.26 9.20
CA LYS A 176 -3.21 -25.01 8.16
C LYS A 176 -2.33 -26.07 7.49
N LEU A 177 -1.06 -25.75 7.18
CA LEU A 177 -0.11 -26.72 6.64
C LEU A 177 0.19 -27.84 7.65
N GLU A 178 0.43 -27.49 8.92
CA GLU A 178 0.66 -28.46 9.99
C GLU A 178 -0.56 -29.38 10.18
N ALA A 179 -1.78 -28.83 10.16
CA ALA A 179 -3.02 -29.61 10.26
C ALA A 179 -3.19 -30.61 9.10
N LYS A 180 -2.60 -30.31 7.93
CA LYS A 180 -2.53 -31.22 6.78
C LYS A 180 -1.36 -32.21 6.85
N GLY A 181 -0.50 -32.12 7.88
CA GLY A 181 0.70 -32.94 8.04
C GLY A 181 1.85 -32.51 7.14
N ILE A 182 1.81 -31.28 6.62
CA ILE A 182 2.83 -30.71 5.75
C ILE A 182 3.78 -29.89 6.63
N LYS A 183 5.07 -30.27 6.62
CA LYS A 183 6.13 -29.40 7.14
C LYS A 183 6.58 -28.49 6.02
N SER A 184 6.27 -27.20 6.13
CA SER A 184 6.62 -26.17 5.15
C SER A 184 8.14 -25.96 5.09
N ASP A 185 8.64 -25.55 3.92
CA ASP A 185 9.99 -24.99 3.72
C ASP A 185 9.94 -23.48 3.44
N ILE A 186 8.84 -22.83 3.86
CA ILE A 186 8.59 -21.42 3.59
C ILE A 186 9.65 -20.57 4.31
N ASN A 187 10.37 -19.74 3.55
CA ASN A 187 11.41 -18.86 4.07
C ASN A 187 10.94 -17.40 4.21
N ALA A 188 9.85 -17.02 3.52
CA ALA A 188 9.23 -15.70 3.61
C ALA A 188 7.78 -15.73 3.10
N ILE A 189 6.93 -14.91 3.72
CA ILE A 189 5.57 -14.62 3.27
C ILE A 189 5.40 -13.10 3.18
N ASN A 190 5.38 -12.59 1.94
CA ASN A 190 5.24 -11.18 1.63
C ASN A 190 3.80 -10.89 1.17
N ILE A 191 3.09 -10.03 1.90
CA ILE A 191 1.68 -9.72 1.64
C ILE A 191 1.57 -8.24 1.26
N ASN A 192 1.24 -7.95 0.01
CA ASN A 192 0.93 -6.59 -0.45
C ASN A 192 -0.58 -6.36 -0.56
N ALA A 193 -1.02 -5.12 -0.35
CA ALA A 193 -2.37 -4.72 -0.72
C ALA A 193 -2.39 -4.18 -2.16
N THR A 194 -3.48 -4.41 -2.91
CA THR A 194 -3.66 -3.79 -4.25
C THR A 194 -4.00 -2.30 -4.16
N HIS A 195 -4.41 -1.83 -2.97
CA HIS A 195 -4.82 -0.48 -2.63
C HIS A 195 -6.24 -0.08 -3.08
N CYS A 196 -7.14 -1.03 -3.31
CA CYS A 196 -8.53 -0.75 -3.71
C CYS A 196 -9.33 -0.01 -2.62
N HIS A 197 -10.08 1.04 -3.01
CA HIS A 197 -10.84 1.91 -2.08
C HIS A 197 -12.33 1.57 -1.98
N THR A 198 -12.85 0.69 -2.84
CA THR A 198 -14.29 0.36 -2.91
C THR A 198 -14.57 -1.09 -2.55
N VAL A 199 -13.77 -1.64 -1.64
CA VAL A 199 -13.88 -3.01 -1.12
C VAL A 199 -14.06 -2.98 0.40
N CYS A 200 -14.41 -4.09 1.04
CA CYS A 200 -14.51 -4.14 2.50
C CYS A 200 -13.17 -3.72 3.14
N ASP A 201 -13.24 -2.86 4.16
CA ASP A 201 -12.08 -2.28 4.83
C ASP A 201 -11.16 -3.35 5.45
N THR A 202 -9.93 -3.44 4.92
CA THR A 202 -8.90 -4.40 5.33
C THR A 202 -7.93 -3.85 6.40
N GLN A 203 -8.01 -2.56 6.73
CA GLN A 203 -7.07 -1.89 7.65
C GLN A 203 -7.76 -1.28 8.87
N GLY A 204 -9.03 -0.91 8.75
CA GLY A 204 -9.78 -0.21 9.79
C GLY A 204 -9.78 1.32 9.60
N ILE A 205 -9.63 1.83 8.39
CA ILE A 205 -9.65 3.27 8.10
C ILE A 205 -10.93 3.74 7.41
N GLY A 206 -11.88 2.84 7.18
CA GLY A 206 -13.20 3.12 6.59
C GLY A 206 -14.22 3.70 7.57
N ILE A 207 -13.97 3.57 8.86
CA ILE A 207 -14.81 4.18 9.91
C ILE A 207 -14.36 5.63 10.12
N ASP A 208 -15.27 6.47 10.63
CA ASP A 208 -14.93 7.78 11.18
C ASP A 208 -13.91 7.61 12.32
N LEU A 209 -12.63 7.54 11.94
CA LEU A 209 -11.47 7.34 12.80
C LEU A 209 -11.43 8.43 13.87
N ILE A 210 -11.88 9.64 13.53
CA ILE A 210 -12.02 10.78 14.44
C ILE A 210 -13.10 10.50 15.51
N LEU A 211 -14.29 10.01 15.13
CA LEU A 211 -15.32 9.56 16.08
C LEU A 211 -14.86 8.38 16.93
N LYS A 212 -14.08 7.44 16.39
CA LYS A 212 -13.54 6.30 17.16
C LYS A 212 -12.47 6.74 18.15
N ILE A 213 -11.54 7.61 17.77
CA ILE A 213 -10.58 8.25 18.70
C ILE A 213 -11.33 8.99 19.80
N PHE A 214 -12.38 9.75 19.47
CA PHE A 214 -13.23 10.42 20.47
C PHE A 214 -13.92 9.42 21.41
N ARG A 215 -14.47 8.32 20.89
CA ARG A 215 -15.09 7.27 21.70
C ARG A 215 -14.07 6.51 22.54
N SER A 216 -12.84 6.32 22.05
CA SER A 216 -11.75 5.68 22.78
C SER A 216 -11.37 6.47 24.02
N PHE A 217 -11.37 7.79 23.93
CA PHE A 217 -11.22 8.63 25.11
C PHE A 217 -12.29 8.35 26.18
N LEU A 218 -13.43 7.76 25.86
CA LEU A 218 -14.45 7.38 26.85
C LEU A 218 -14.21 5.99 27.47
N THR A 219 -13.19 5.23 27.06
CA THR A 219 -12.86 3.88 27.59
C THR A 219 -12.48 3.85 29.06
N TRP A 220 -12.16 5.00 29.69
CA TRP A 220 -12.07 5.08 31.16
C TRP A 220 -13.43 4.85 31.86
N LEU A 221 -14.53 4.83 31.11
CA LEU A 221 -15.82 4.34 31.58
C LEU A 221 -15.83 2.81 31.42
N PRO A 222 -16.15 2.05 32.48
CA PRO A 222 -15.99 0.58 32.55
C PRO A 222 -16.95 -0.22 31.65
N PHE A 223 -17.64 0.44 30.71
CA PHE A 223 -18.64 -0.13 29.82
C PHE A 223 -18.38 0.22 28.35
N ILE A 224 -17.22 0.79 28.04
CA ILE A 224 -16.78 1.13 26.68
C ILE A 224 -15.44 0.43 26.43
N ASP A 225 -15.44 -0.58 25.57
CA ASP A 225 -14.23 -1.27 25.16
C ASP A 225 -13.59 -0.56 23.96
N ALA A 226 -12.26 -0.47 23.95
CA ALA A 226 -11.51 -0.15 22.75
C ALA A 226 -11.66 -1.34 21.78
N GLN A 227 -12.20 -1.11 20.59
CA GLN A 227 -12.37 -2.13 19.56
C GLN A 227 -11.56 -1.72 18.33
N ARG A 228 -10.96 -2.73 17.67
CA ARG A 228 -10.35 -2.58 16.33
C ARG A 228 -11.26 -1.77 15.41
N SER A 229 -10.66 -1.00 14.51
CA SER A 229 -11.46 -0.21 13.58
C SER A 229 -12.08 -1.05 12.48
N ILE A 230 -11.39 -2.09 12.04
CA ILE A 230 -11.92 -3.10 11.12
C ILE A 230 -13.10 -3.88 11.74
N ASP A 231 -14.02 -4.33 10.89
CA ASP A 231 -15.08 -5.26 11.29
C ASP A 231 -14.48 -6.63 11.60
N LEU A 232 -14.60 -7.11 12.84
CA LEU A 232 -13.93 -8.33 13.29
C LEU A 232 -14.40 -9.59 12.55
N GLU A 233 -15.66 -9.64 12.12
CA GLU A 233 -16.17 -10.77 11.32
C GLU A 233 -15.51 -10.78 9.93
N PHE A 234 -15.31 -9.60 9.33
CA PHE A 234 -14.57 -9.49 8.09
C PHE A 234 -13.08 -9.78 8.26
N LEU A 235 -12.47 -9.35 9.37
CA LEU A 235 -11.07 -9.68 9.69
C LEU A 235 -10.85 -11.20 9.76
N ASP A 236 -11.76 -11.94 10.41
CA ASP A 236 -11.70 -13.40 10.47
C ASP A 236 -11.80 -14.03 9.06
N VAL A 237 -12.73 -13.53 8.23
CA VAL A 237 -12.85 -13.96 6.82
C VAL A 237 -11.56 -13.67 6.04
N MET A 238 -11.00 -12.46 6.18
CA MET A 238 -9.77 -12.07 5.49
C MET A 238 -8.59 -12.96 5.88
N ILE A 239 -8.38 -13.21 7.18
CA ILE A 239 -7.30 -14.07 7.66
C ILE A 239 -7.46 -15.49 7.14
N ASP A 240 -8.67 -16.05 7.25
CA ASP A 240 -8.96 -17.41 6.82
C ASP A 240 -8.75 -17.56 5.30
N LYS A 241 -9.33 -16.66 4.50
CA LYS A 241 -9.30 -16.76 3.04
C LYS A 241 -7.96 -16.38 2.43
N ALA A 242 -7.25 -15.39 2.96
CA ALA A 242 -5.89 -15.08 2.52
C ALA A 242 -4.93 -16.24 2.83
N SER A 243 -5.06 -16.87 4.01
CA SER A 243 -4.24 -18.04 4.33
C SER A 243 -4.60 -19.27 3.48
N ASP A 244 -5.87 -19.47 3.11
CA ASP A 244 -6.28 -20.51 2.16
C ASP A 244 -5.63 -20.32 0.78
N ALA A 245 -5.66 -19.10 0.23
CA ALA A 245 -5.02 -18.80 -1.06
C ALA A 245 -3.50 -19.08 -1.03
N ILE A 246 -2.82 -18.73 0.07
CA ILE A 246 -1.38 -19.01 0.24
C ILE A 246 -1.11 -20.52 0.35
N VAL A 247 -1.91 -21.24 1.13
CA VAL A 247 -1.79 -22.70 1.29
C VAL A 247 -2.03 -23.40 -0.04
N GLU A 248 -3.04 -22.98 -0.80
CA GLU A 248 -3.32 -23.47 -2.15
C GLU A 248 -2.14 -23.21 -3.09
N ALA A 249 -1.58 -21.99 -3.09
CA ALA A 249 -0.42 -21.66 -3.91
C ALA A 249 0.79 -22.56 -3.59
N TYR A 250 1.03 -22.83 -2.31
CA TYR A 250 2.12 -23.71 -1.87
C TYR A 250 1.88 -25.18 -2.27
N GLU A 251 0.66 -25.69 -2.12
CA GLU A 251 0.31 -27.07 -2.49
C GLU A 251 0.31 -27.30 -4.01
N ASN A 252 0.02 -26.26 -4.80
CA ASN A 252 -0.07 -26.31 -6.26
C ASN A 252 1.27 -26.04 -6.98
N MET A 253 2.40 -26.05 -6.28
CA MET A 253 3.70 -25.79 -6.91
C MET A 253 4.05 -26.84 -7.97
N GLU A 254 4.36 -26.34 -9.16
CA GLU A 254 4.89 -27.14 -10.27
C GLU A 254 6.21 -26.55 -10.77
N THR A 255 7.09 -27.38 -11.31
CA THR A 255 8.35 -26.94 -11.95
C THR A 255 8.08 -26.31 -13.31
N GLY A 256 8.86 -25.31 -13.69
CA GLY A 256 8.70 -24.63 -14.98
C GLY A 256 9.81 -23.64 -15.28
N LYS A 257 9.47 -22.62 -16.06
CA LYS A 257 10.36 -21.52 -16.44
C LYS A 257 9.74 -20.18 -16.09
N LEU A 258 10.55 -19.28 -15.55
CA LEU A 258 10.16 -17.89 -15.29
C LEU A 258 10.73 -17.00 -16.39
N TYR A 259 9.93 -16.04 -16.83
CA TYR A 259 10.32 -15.02 -17.78
C TYR A 259 9.98 -13.63 -17.25
N TYR A 260 10.73 -12.62 -17.67
CA TYR A 260 10.52 -11.22 -17.36
C TYR A 260 10.32 -10.42 -18.64
N PHE A 261 9.42 -9.43 -18.61
CA PHE A 261 9.23 -8.46 -19.67
C PHE A 261 8.62 -7.18 -19.11
N GLU A 262 8.74 -6.11 -19.88
CA GLU A 262 8.07 -4.85 -19.57
C GLU A 262 6.97 -4.58 -20.60
N SER A 263 5.79 -4.21 -20.11
CA SER A 263 4.74 -3.61 -20.93
C SER A 263 4.85 -2.09 -20.86
N VAL A 264 4.35 -1.43 -21.91
CA VAL A 264 4.21 0.02 -21.93
C VAL A 264 3.20 0.42 -20.86
N GLY A 265 3.67 1.10 -19.81
CA GLY A 265 2.82 1.80 -18.85
C GLY A 265 2.57 3.25 -19.26
N ILE A 266 3.51 3.87 -20.00
CA ILE A 266 3.43 5.09 -20.82
C ILE A 266 4.56 4.95 -21.87
N GLY A 267 4.28 5.17 -23.15
CA GLY A 267 5.21 4.83 -24.25
C GLY A 267 6.55 5.57 -24.20
N LYS A 268 7.65 4.82 -24.12
CA LYS A 268 8.94 5.23 -24.70
C LYS A 268 8.89 4.94 -26.20
N ASP A 269 8.96 5.98 -27.03
CA ASP A 269 9.18 5.81 -28.47
C ASP A 269 10.67 5.50 -28.69
N GLU A 270 11.00 4.24 -29.01
CA GLU A 270 12.36 3.79 -29.32
C GLU A 270 12.99 4.57 -30.49
N GLY A 271 12.19 5.21 -31.35
CA GLY A 271 12.66 6.03 -32.46
C GLY A 271 13.06 7.46 -32.10
N LYS A 272 12.63 7.97 -30.93
CA LYS A 272 12.84 9.37 -30.53
C LYS A 272 13.64 9.55 -29.23
N GLY A 273 13.76 8.51 -28.41
CA GLY A 273 14.53 8.57 -27.17
C GLY A 273 13.95 9.53 -26.12
N THR A 274 12.68 9.92 -26.28
CA THR A 274 11.93 10.77 -25.34
C THR A 274 10.63 10.07 -24.93
N TYR A 275 10.16 10.35 -23.73
CA TYR A 275 8.80 10.04 -23.32
C TYR A 275 7.83 10.83 -24.21
N LEU A 276 6.71 10.21 -24.59
CA LEU A 276 5.71 10.85 -25.44
C LEU A 276 5.02 11.96 -24.64
N ASP A 277 5.20 13.23 -25.07
CA ASP A 277 4.43 14.37 -24.58
C ASP A 277 2.93 14.01 -24.52
N ASP A 278 2.38 14.04 -23.30
CA ASP A 278 0.99 14.16 -22.82
C ASP A 278 -0.14 13.28 -23.43
N GLU A 279 -0.04 12.74 -24.65
CA GLU A 279 -1.12 11.99 -25.31
C GLU A 279 -1.19 10.50 -24.93
N TYR A 280 -0.17 9.95 -24.25
CA TYR A 280 -0.05 8.51 -23.94
C TYR A 280 0.09 8.17 -22.45
N SER A 281 -0.14 9.14 -21.57
CA SER A 281 0.11 8.96 -20.14
C SER A 281 -1.08 8.28 -19.43
N TYR A 282 -0.93 7.00 -19.09
CA TYR A 282 -1.88 6.28 -18.22
C TYR A 282 -1.72 6.65 -16.73
N LEU A 283 -0.59 7.25 -16.34
CA LEU A 283 -0.24 7.55 -14.95
C LEU A 283 0.32 8.97 -14.82
N HIS A 284 -0.14 9.73 -13.84
CA HIS A 284 0.40 11.04 -13.52
C HIS A 284 0.70 11.16 -12.03
N ASN A 285 1.70 11.97 -11.71
CA ASN A 285 2.03 12.34 -10.34
C ASN A 285 1.15 13.54 -9.94
N LYS A 286 0.40 13.41 -8.85
CA LYS A 286 -0.48 14.48 -8.35
C LYS A 286 0.22 15.49 -7.43
N ARG A 287 1.41 15.16 -6.92
CA ARG A 287 2.12 15.93 -5.89
C ARG A 287 3.35 16.67 -6.40
N TYR A 288 4.02 16.15 -7.43
CA TYR A 288 5.21 16.79 -7.99
C TYR A 288 5.15 16.86 -9.51
N ASP A 289 5.66 17.95 -10.06
CA ASP A 289 5.93 18.13 -11.50
C ASP A 289 7.24 17.45 -11.94
N THR A 290 7.84 16.65 -11.05
CA THR A 290 9.08 15.92 -11.30
C THR A 290 8.81 14.45 -11.64
N GLU A 291 9.55 13.98 -12.64
CA GLU A 291 9.73 12.56 -12.95
C GLU A 291 10.30 11.79 -11.75
N GLY A 292 10.36 10.47 -11.79
CA GLY A 292 10.93 9.65 -10.70
C GLY A 292 9.98 8.61 -10.16
N TYR A 293 9.21 7.99 -11.06
CA TYR A 293 8.33 6.88 -10.77
C TYR A 293 8.39 5.84 -11.89
N GLN A 294 7.76 4.70 -11.66
CA GLN A 294 7.77 3.60 -12.60
C GLN A 294 6.83 3.88 -13.78
N HIS A 295 7.36 3.97 -15.00
CA HIS A 295 6.59 4.23 -16.23
C HIS A 295 6.23 2.98 -17.04
N THR A 296 6.84 1.84 -16.72
CA THR A 296 6.59 0.54 -17.35
C THR A 296 5.81 -0.34 -16.40
N TRP A 297 5.08 -1.32 -16.91
CA TRP A 297 4.60 -2.41 -16.05
C TRP A 297 5.59 -3.54 -16.12
N ALA A 298 6.21 -3.84 -14.99
CA ALA A 298 7.16 -4.93 -14.88
C ALA A 298 6.37 -6.23 -14.70
N CYS A 299 6.52 -7.16 -15.64
CA CYS A 299 5.73 -8.38 -15.68
C CYS A 299 6.63 -9.61 -15.62
N PHE A 300 6.17 -10.58 -14.86
CA PHE A 300 6.77 -11.90 -14.82
C PHE A 300 5.76 -12.91 -15.35
N LYS A 301 6.23 -13.89 -16.11
CA LYS A 301 5.43 -15.00 -16.60
C LYS A 301 6.09 -16.31 -16.22
N PHE A 302 5.39 -17.13 -15.47
CA PHE A 302 5.77 -18.50 -15.20
C PHE A 302 5.03 -19.44 -16.15
N VAL A 303 5.77 -20.33 -16.80
CA VAL A 303 5.24 -21.38 -17.68
C VAL A 303 5.56 -22.74 -17.05
N PRO A 304 4.56 -23.49 -16.56
CA PRO A 304 4.79 -24.83 -16.00
C PRO A 304 5.25 -25.82 -17.07
N ASP A 305 6.00 -26.83 -16.65
CA ASP A 305 6.38 -27.96 -17.52
C ASP A 305 5.17 -28.78 -17.97
N ASN A 306 4.16 -28.87 -17.09
CA ASN A 306 2.92 -29.53 -17.41
C ASN A 306 2.08 -28.63 -18.33
N ALA A 307 2.02 -29.00 -19.61
CA ALA A 307 1.27 -28.25 -20.61
C ALA A 307 -0.25 -28.19 -20.37
N ALA A 308 -0.80 -28.99 -19.44
CA ALA A 308 -2.21 -28.89 -19.03
C ALA A 308 -2.45 -27.83 -17.95
N SER A 309 -1.39 -27.39 -17.25
CA SER A 309 -1.46 -26.37 -16.21
C SER A 309 -1.40 -24.96 -16.82
N LYS A 310 -2.08 -24.01 -16.19
CA LYS A 310 -2.10 -22.62 -16.63
C LYS A 310 -0.74 -21.94 -16.39
N ALA A 311 -0.29 -21.14 -17.34
CA ALA A 311 0.78 -20.18 -17.05
C ALA A 311 0.26 -19.11 -16.07
N THR A 312 1.17 -18.49 -15.32
CA THR A 312 0.83 -17.45 -14.34
C THR A 312 1.58 -16.17 -14.67
N ILE A 313 0.88 -15.04 -14.73
CA ILE A 313 1.48 -13.70 -14.86
C ILE A 313 1.31 -12.97 -13.54
N PHE A 314 2.37 -12.29 -13.09
CA PHE A 314 2.24 -11.27 -12.06
C PHE A 314 2.89 -9.97 -12.52
N ALA A 315 2.19 -8.86 -12.29
CA ALA A 315 2.57 -7.56 -12.81
C ALA A 315 2.71 -6.54 -11.68
N ASN A 316 3.89 -5.89 -11.61
CA ASN A 316 4.18 -4.82 -10.68
C ASN A 316 3.90 -3.46 -11.34
N ILE A 317 2.94 -2.73 -10.77
CA ILE A 317 2.45 -1.45 -11.28
C ILE A 317 2.22 -0.51 -10.10
N GLY A 318 2.86 0.66 -10.09
CA GLY A 318 2.64 1.69 -9.07
C GLY A 318 1.53 2.66 -9.47
N ALA A 319 0.29 2.37 -9.09
CA ALA A 319 -0.86 3.22 -9.44
C ALA A 319 -2.04 3.06 -8.49
N HIS A 320 -2.67 4.17 -8.09
CA HIS A 320 -3.90 4.18 -7.31
C HIS A 320 -5.10 3.56 -8.07
N PRO A 321 -5.73 2.47 -7.56
CA PRO A 321 -7.04 1.98 -8.01
C PRO A 321 -8.18 2.84 -7.43
N THR A 322 -8.35 4.04 -8.00
CA THR A 322 -9.33 5.05 -7.58
C THR A 322 -10.18 5.55 -8.75
N THR A 323 -10.54 4.65 -9.66
CA THR A 323 -11.32 5.00 -10.86
C THR A 323 -12.81 5.12 -10.56
N ILE A 324 -13.28 4.42 -9.52
CA ILE A 324 -14.68 4.36 -9.11
C ILE A 324 -15.09 5.57 -8.27
N GLU A 325 -16.32 6.02 -8.47
CA GLU A 325 -16.90 7.16 -7.76
C GLU A 325 -17.18 6.84 -6.27
N ARG A 326 -17.00 7.85 -5.41
CA ARG A 326 -17.05 7.71 -3.93
C ARG A 326 -18.44 7.49 -3.35
N ASP A 327 -19.49 7.53 -4.17
CA ASP A 327 -20.88 7.31 -3.75
C ASP A 327 -21.37 5.89 -4.07
N THR A 328 -20.51 5.02 -4.60
CA THR A 328 -20.86 3.61 -4.83
C THR A 328 -21.29 2.90 -3.55
N THR A 329 -22.18 1.92 -3.72
CA THR A 329 -22.64 1.01 -2.68
C THR A 329 -22.31 -0.46 -2.97
N LEU A 330 -21.53 -0.72 -4.04
CA LEU A 330 -21.12 -2.05 -4.45
C LEU A 330 -19.61 -2.23 -4.27
N VAL A 331 -19.23 -3.43 -3.86
CA VAL A 331 -17.83 -3.86 -3.87
C VAL A 331 -17.33 -3.92 -5.29
N SER A 332 -16.17 -3.34 -5.53
CA SER A 332 -15.37 -3.55 -6.72
C SER A 332 -13.89 -3.33 -6.38
N SER A 333 -13.04 -4.21 -6.90
CA SER A 333 -11.58 -4.10 -6.77
C SER A 333 -10.96 -3.32 -7.93
N ASP A 334 -11.72 -2.39 -8.54
CA ASP A 334 -11.27 -1.42 -9.54
C ASP A 334 -10.57 -2.09 -10.75
N PHE A 335 -9.70 -1.38 -11.47
CA PHE A 335 -9.01 -1.90 -12.64
C PHE A 335 -8.20 -3.20 -12.39
N PRO A 336 -7.61 -3.48 -11.20
CA PRO A 336 -6.96 -4.76 -10.94
C PRO A 336 -7.84 -6.00 -11.17
N ASN A 337 -9.12 -5.97 -10.76
CA ASN A 337 -10.04 -7.09 -11.01
C ASN A 337 -10.26 -7.31 -12.52
N TYR A 338 -10.42 -6.23 -13.28
CA TYR A 338 -10.65 -6.32 -14.71
C TYR A 338 -9.40 -6.73 -15.50
N MET A 339 -8.20 -6.41 -15.00
CA MET A 339 -6.96 -6.99 -15.49
C MET A 339 -6.94 -8.51 -15.29
N GLU A 340 -7.25 -8.96 -14.06
CA GLU A 340 -7.30 -10.38 -13.70
C GLU A 340 -8.29 -11.13 -14.58
N LYS A 341 -9.52 -10.61 -14.73
CA LYS A 341 -10.56 -11.16 -15.59
C LYS A 341 -10.04 -11.38 -17.01
N LYS A 342 -9.43 -10.36 -17.60
CA LYS A 342 -9.03 -10.40 -19.01
C LYS A 342 -7.83 -11.31 -19.27
N ILE A 343 -6.89 -11.39 -18.33
CA ILE A 343 -5.78 -12.34 -18.40
C ILE A 343 -6.27 -13.78 -18.16
N ASN A 344 -7.22 -13.99 -17.24
CA ASN A 344 -7.86 -15.29 -17.03
C ASN A 344 -8.58 -15.80 -18.29
N GLU A 345 -9.27 -14.93 -19.04
CA GLU A 345 -9.90 -15.26 -20.32
C GLU A 345 -8.89 -15.75 -21.38
N SER A 346 -7.63 -15.30 -21.30
CA SER A 346 -6.54 -15.79 -22.16
C SER A 346 -5.97 -17.15 -21.74
N GLY A 347 -6.47 -17.74 -20.65
CA GLY A 347 -6.06 -19.06 -20.15
C GLY A 347 -4.88 -19.04 -19.17
N MET A 348 -4.58 -17.88 -18.57
CA MET A 348 -3.47 -17.71 -17.62
C MET A 348 -3.99 -17.21 -16.27
N ASN A 349 -3.32 -17.56 -15.18
CA ASN A 349 -3.57 -16.94 -13.88
C ASN A 349 -2.96 -15.52 -13.85
N PHE A 350 -3.48 -14.65 -12.98
CA PHE A 350 -2.95 -13.30 -12.82
C PHE A 350 -2.87 -12.87 -11.35
N MET A 351 -1.83 -12.11 -11.00
CA MET A 351 -1.72 -11.40 -9.72
C MET A 351 -1.23 -9.97 -9.96
N PHE A 352 -1.98 -8.99 -9.46
CA PHE A 352 -1.56 -7.60 -9.43
C PHE A 352 -0.66 -7.33 -8.22
N VAL A 353 0.52 -6.75 -8.45
CA VAL A 353 1.44 -6.34 -7.39
C VAL A 353 1.54 -4.82 -7.39
N GLN A 354 1.20 -4.20 -6.26
CA GLN A 354 1.24 -2.74 -6.15
C GLN A 354 2.68 -2.24 -6.08
N GLY A 355 2.95 -1.16 -6.80
CA GLY A 355 4.23 -0.46 -6.85
C GLY A 355 4.41 0.60 -5.76
N ALA A 356 5.49 1.38 -5.84
CA ALA A 356 5.62 2.65 -5.13
C ALA A 356 4.64 3.67 -5.72
N GLN A 357 3.44 3.73 -5.13
CA GLN A 357 2.30 4.35 -5.79
C GLN A 357 1.95 5.74 -5.23
N SER A 358 2.34 6.10 -4.00
CA SER A 358 1.78 7.21 -3.21
C SER A 358 1.09 8.37 -3.96
N PRO A 359 1.75 9.27 -4.70
CA PRO A 359 1.04 10.37 -5.36
C PRO A 359 0.60 10.01 -6.79
N ILE A 360 0.90 8.79 -7.25
CA ILE A 360 0.69 8.30 -8.61
C ILE A 360 -0.76 7.88 -8.79
N SER A 361 -1.39 8.49 -9.77
CA SER A 361 -2.78 8.26 -10.09
C SER A 361 -2.98 7.90 -11.54
N VAL A 362 -4.01 7.10 -11.80
CA VAL A 362 -4.40 6.73 -13.14
C VAL A 362 -5.02 7.92 -13.88
N ASN A 363 -4.72 8.04 -15.16
CA ASN A 363 -5.39 8.93 -16.09
C ASN A 363 -6.62 8.23 -16.66
N LYS A 364 -7.82 8.63 -16.19
CA LYS A 364 -9.10 8.04 -16.62
C LYS A 364 -9.35 8.16 -18.14
N GLY A 365 -8.69 9.09 -18.81
CA GLY A 365 -8.76 9.30 -20.26
C GLY A 365 -7.51 8.85 -21.03
N GLY A 366 -6.67 7.99 -20.45
CA GLY A 366 -5.49 7.43 -21.11
C GLY A 366 -5.84 6.73 -22.43
N VAL A 367 -4.82 6.27 -23.18
CA VAL A 367 -5.03 5.69 -24.52
C VAL A 367 -5.94 4.47 -24.46
N GLN A 368 -7.02 4.49 -25.23
CA GLN A 368 -8.02 3.43 -25.24
C GLN A 368 -8.16 2.88 -26.65
N THR A 369 -8.12 1.56 -26.78
CA THR A 369 -8.32 0.91 -28.08
C THR A 369 -9.81 0.79 -28.37
N GLN A 370 -10.25 1.10 -29.60
CA GLN A 370 -11.67 1.04 -29.97
C GLN A 370 -12.30 -0.34 -29.69
N SER A 371 -11.55 -1.43 -29.88
CA SER A 371 -12.04 -2.77 -29.56
C SER A 371 -12.33 -2.96 -28.06
N VAL A 372 -11.53 -2.36 -27.18
CA VAL A 372 -11.76 -2.39 -25.73
C VAL A 372 -13.01 -1.57 -25.39
N LEU A 373 -13.16 -0.39 -26.01
CA LEU A 373 -14.35 0.44 -25.82
C LEU A 373 -15.64 -0.26 -26.27
N ASP A 374 -15.59 -0.91 -27.42
CA ASP A 374 -16.73 -1.66 -27.97
C ASP A 374 -17.08 -2.85 -27.05
N GLU A 375 -16.07 -3.58 -26.58
CA GLU A 375 -16.27 -4.71 -25.66
C GLU A 375 -16.89 -4.27 -24.32
N VAL A 376 -16.37 -3.21 -23.71
CA VAL A 376 -16.94 -2.67 -22.46
C VAL A 376 -18.36 -2.16 -22.68
N ALA A 377 -18.63 -1.49 -23.80
CA ALA A 377 -19.97 -1.03 -24.13
C ALA A 377 -20.97 -2.19 -24.27
N GLU A 378 -20.56 -3.33 -24.85
CA GLU A 378 -21.37 -4.54 -24.91
C GLU A 378 -21.62 -5.15 -23.52
N GLU A 379 -20.60 -5.20 -22.67
CA GLU A 379 -20.73 -5.73 -21.30
C GLU A 379 -21.67 -4.86 -20.45
N VAL A 380 -21.51 -3.54 -20.50
CA VAL A 380 -22.38 -2.59 -19.77
C VAL A 380 -23.80 -2.62 -20.31
N ALA A 381 -23.99 -2.77 -21.62
CA ALA A 381 -25.32 -2.94 -22.21
C ALA A 381 -26.00 -4.25 -21.75
N ALA A 382 -25.23 -5.30 -21.47
CA ALA A 382 -25.72 -6.57 -20.94
C ALA A 382 -26.01 -6.51 -19.43
N LYS A 383 -25.37 -5.59 -18.69
CA LYS A 383 -25.42 -5.47 -17.22
C LYS A 383 -25.74 -4.03 -16.79
N PRO A 384 -27.02 -3.65 -16.65
CA PRO A 384 -27.39 -2.28 -16.29
C PRO A 384 -26.76 -1.75 -14.98
N GLU A 385 -26.41 -2.63 -14.04
CA GLU A 385 -25.72 -2.32 -12.79
C GLU A 385 -24.24 -1.92 -12.97
N ALA A 386 -23.65 -2.22 -14.13
CA ALA A 386 -22.28 -1.83 -14.48
C ALA A 386 -22.19 -0.40 -15.03
N VAL A 387 -23.31 0.28 -15.25
CA VAL A 387 -23.33 1.71 -15.60
C VAL A 387 -22.65 2.52 -14.49
N GLY A 388 -21.64 3.31 -14.85
CA GLY A 388 -20.78 4.03 -13.91
C GLY A 388 -19.47 3.32 -13.56
N TYR A 389 -19.25 2.09 -14.04
CA TYR A 389 -18.01 1.31 -13.85
C TYR A 389 -17.25 1.09 -15.15
N GLU A 390 -17.53 1.89 -16.19
CA GLU A 390 -16.87 1.76 -17.48
C GLU A 390 -15.36 2.06 -17.37
N THR A 391 -14.97 3.03 -16.54
CA THR A 391 -13.57 3.43 -16.40
C THR A 391 -12.66 2.31 -15.85
N PRO A 392 -12.96 1.65 -14.71
CA PRO A 392 -12.14 0.54 -14.24
C PRO A 392 -12.09 -0.61 -15.25
N MET A 393 -13.22 -0.92 -15.93
CA MET A 393 -13.27 -1.94 -16.98
C MET A 393 -12.34 -1.61 -18.14
N ILE A 394 -12.46 -0.40 -18.70
CA ILE A 394 -11.66 0.06 -19.84
C ILE A 394 -10.17 0.03 -19.49
N LEU A 395 -9.78 0.59 -18.34
CA LEU A 395 -8.37 0.59 -17.94
C LEU A 395 -7.87 -0.84 -17.69
N GLY A 396 -8.61 -1.67 -16.96
CA GLY A 396 -8.17 -3.04 -16.68
C GLY A 396 -8.03 -3.90 -17.95
N TYR A 397 -8.96 -3.77 -18.91
CA TYR A 397 -8.89 -4.50 -20.18
C TYR A 397 -7.78 -4.00 -21.08
N GLU A 398 -7.59 -2.68 -21.17
CA GLU A 398 -6.49 -2.09 -21.92
C GLU A 398 -5.14 -2.51 -21.33
N TYR A 399 -5.02 -2.53 -20.00
CA TYR A 399 -3.80 -2.93 -19.32
C TYR A 399 -3.50 -4.42 -19.53
N ALA A 400 -4.50 -5.28 -19.38
CA ALA A 400 -4.36 -6.69 -19.71
C ALA A 400 -3.96 -6.91 -21.17
N ARG A 401 -4.56 -6.20 -22.13
CA ARG A 401 -4.22 -6.28 -23.56
C ARG A 401 -2.74 -5.97 -23.79
N LEU A 402 -2.27 -4.85 -23.23
CA LEU A 402 -0.88 -4.40 -23.34
C LEU A 402 0.11 -5.41 -22.73
N ILE A 403 -0.20 -5.97 -21.56
CA ILE A 403 0.60 -7.05 -20.94
C ILE A 403 0.64 -8.28 -21.85
N LEU A 404 -0.51 -8.70 -22.37
CA LEU A 404 -0.63 -9.86 -23.24
C LEU A 404 0.13 -9.68 -24.56
N GLU A 405 0.22 -8.47 -25.10
CA GLU A 405 1.03 -8.18 -26.29
C GLU A 405 2.53 -8.10 -25.99
N ALA A 406 2.91 -7.53 -24.85
CA ALA A 406 4.31 -7.36 -24.48
C ALA A 406 5.01 -8.68 -24.15
N GLN A 407 4.26 -9.73 -23.79
CA GLN A 407 4.81 -11.03 -23.39
C GLN A 407 5.71 -11.68 -24.47
N ASP A 408 5.55 -11.32 -25.74
CA ASP A 408 6.37 -11.83 -26.86
C ASP A 408 7.84 -11.38 -26.75
N LYS A 409 8.12 -10.36 -25.94
CA LYS A 409 9.46 -9.83 -25.66
C LYS A 409 10.10 -10.46 -24.42
N ALA A 410 9.47 -11.47 -23.82
CA ALA A 410 9.91 -12.00 -22.54
C ALA A 410 11.26 -12.73 -22.62
N VAL A 411 12.11 -12.43 -21.65
CA VAL A 411 13.43 -13.02 -21.47
C VAL A 411 13.41 -14.00 -20.32
N GLU A 412 14.04 -15.16 -20.49
CA GLU A 412 14.10 -16.19 -19.45
C GLU A 412 14.92 -15.69 -18.25
N VAL A 413 14.40 -15.90 -17.05
CA VAL A 413 15.02 -15.49 -15.78
C VAL A 413 15.69 -16.72 -15.16
N GLU A 414 16.98 -16.61 -14.82
CA GLU A 414 17.72 -17.70 -14.19
C GLU A 414 17.19 -18.01 -12.77
N PRO A 415 17.20 -19.28 -12.32
CA PRO A 415 16.67 -19.68 -11.02
C PRO A 415 17.58 -19.27 -9.87
N ILE A 416 17.44 -18.00 -9.49
CA ILE A 416 18.06 -17.36 -8.33
C ILE A 416 16.96 -16.59 -7.61
N LEU A 417 16.68 -16.96 -6.35
CA LEU A 417 15.78 -16.23 -5.48
C LEU A 417 16.49 -15.91 -4.17
N ASN A 418 16.96 -14.68 -4.02
CA ASN A 418 17.54 -14.17 -2.78
C ASN A 418 16.50 -13.31 -2.07
N VAL A 419 16.30 -13.50 -0.78
CA VAL A 419 15.30 -12.75 0.01
C VAL A 419 15.92 -12.39 1.33
N LYS A 420 15.89 -11.11 1.69
CA LYS A 420 16.17 -10.65 3.05
C LYS A 420 15.13 -9.63 3.49
N MET A 421 14.58 -9.85 4.67
CA MET A 421 13.69 -8.92 5.35
C MET A 421 14.36 -8.40 6.61
N THR A 422 14.00 -7.18 7.02
CA THR A 422 14.42 -6.59 8.29
C THR A 422 13.24 -5.90 8.97
N GLU A 423 13.22 -5.96 10.29
CA GLU A 423 12.31 -5.17 11.11
C GLU A 423 12.96 -3.85 11.48
N TYR A 424 12.18 -2.78 11.46
CA TYR A 424 12.64 -1.47 11.89
C TYR A 424 11.51 -0.68 12.53
N ALA A 425 11.89 0.34 13.31
CA ALA A 425 10.96 1.21 13.98
C ALA A 425 10.68 2.49 13.18
N VAL A 426 9.40 2.83 13.05
CA VAL A 426 8.95 4.15 12.59
C VAL A 426 8.44 4.93 13.78
N LYS A 427 9.09 6.05 14.07
CA LYS A 427 8.67 6.96 15.13
C LYS A 427 7.33 7.58 14.77
N LEU A 428 6.38 7.43 15.68
CA LEU A 428 5.10 8.10 15.52
C LEU A 428 5.25 9.59 15.81
N ASP A 429 4.63 10.42 14.99
CA ASP A 429 4.47 11.85 15.28
C ASP A 429 2.99 12.21 15.46
N ARG A 430 2.69 13.49 15.65
CA ARG A 430 1.34 14.00 15.90
C ARG A 430 0.53 14.01 14.60
N GLY A 431 -0.07 12.86 14.28
CA GLY A 431 -0.92 12.66 13.12
C GLY A 431 -2.05 11.69 13.42
N LEU A 432 -3.13 11.73 12.63
CA LEU A 432 -4.34 10.94 12.89
C LEU A 432 -4.07 9.43 12.99
N LEU A 433 -3.21 8.92 12.10
CA LEU A 433 -2.86 7.50 12.04
C LEU A 433 -2.04 7.04 13.26
N SER A 434 -1.15 7.89 13.77
CA SER A 434 -0.39 7.64 15.01
C SER A 434 -1.28 7.41 16.22
N TYR A 435 -2.38 8.16 16.34
CA TYR A 435 -3.36 7.90 17.39
C TYR A 435 -4.12 6.62 17.14
N GLY A 436 -4.47 6.31 15.89
CA GLY A 436 -4.99 5.00 15.53
C GLY A 436 -4.08 3.85 15.98
N ALA A 437 -2.76 3.99 15.84
CA ALA A 437 -1.77 3.01 16.28
C ALA A 437 -1.71 2.89 17.81
N ILE A 438 -1.73 4.01 18.54
CA ILE A 438 -1.72 4.02 20.01
C ILE A 438 -3.03 3.47 20.59
N GLU A 439 -4.17 3.72 19.94
CA GLU A 439 -5.46 3.20 20.39
C GLU A 439 -5.67 1.72 19.99
N GLY A 440 -4.72 1.12 19.25
CA GLY A 440 -4.78 -0.26 18.79
C GLY A 440 -5.82 -0.50 17.68
N PHE A 441 -6.13 0.52 16.88
CA PHE A 441 -7.24 0.50 15.92
C PHE A 441 -6.89 -0.07 14.55
N ILE A 442 -5.66 0.14 14.10
CA ILE A 442 -5.23 -0.05 12.71
C ILE A 442 -4.24 -1.23 12.50
N GLY A 443 -4.16 -2.15 13.46
CA GLY A 443 -3.44 -3.42 13.30
C GLY A 443 -1.91 -3.29 13.23
N THR A 444 -1.32 -2.51 14.14
CA THR A 444 0.12 -2.23 14.20
C THR A 444 0.80 -2.85 15.43
N THR A 445 2.09 -3.14 15.31
CA THR A 445 2.94 -3.54 16.44
C THR A 445 3.52 -2.29 17.11
N THR A 446 2.83 -1.76 18.13
CA THR A 446 3.23 -0.52 18.82
C THR A 446 4.17 -0.81 20.00
N VAL A 447 5.24 -0.02 20.13
CA VAL A 447 6.26 -0.11 21.21
C VAL A 447 6.47 1.24 21.88
N LYS A 448 6.91 1.24 23.15
CA LYS A 448 7.35 2.46 23.85
C LYS A 448 8.73 2.89 23.33
N ASP A 449 8.86 4.15 22.95
CA ASP A 449 10.09 4.74 22.42
C ASP A 449 10.23 6.20 22.88
N GLU A 450 11.16 6.46 23.80
CA GLU A 450 11.40 7.82 24.33
C GLU A 450 11.99 8.79 23.28
N ALA A 451 12.53 8.28 22.17
CA ALA A 451 13.02 9.10 21.07
C ALA A 451 11.91 9.61 20.14
N SER A 452 10.70 9.04 20.25
CA SER A 452 9.51 9.50 19.52
C SER A 452 8.87 10.72 20.19
N SER A 453 8.31 11.64 19.39
CA SER A 453 7.70 12.88 19.90
C SER A 453 6.47 12.64 20.77
N ILE A 454 5.81 11.48 20.61
CA ILE A 454 4.65 11.05 21.39
C ILE A 454 4.95 9.84 22.29
N GLY A 455 6.22 9.41 22.37
CA GLY A 455 6.67 8.33 23.25
C GLY A 455 6.46 6.91 22.71
N TYR A 456 6.05 6.77 21.45
CA TYR A 456 5.74 5.49 20.83
C TYR A 456 6.24 5.40 19.39
N SER A 457 6.61 4.21 18.99
CA SER A 457 6.97 3.85 17.62
C SER A 457 6.15 2.63 17.20
N ILE A 458 6.02 2.41 15.89
CA ILE A 458 5.52 1.16 15.35
C ILE A 458 6.68 0.35 14.79
N ILE A 459 6.62 -0.97 14.95
CA ILE A 459 7.52 -1.90 14.28
C ILE A 459 6.89 -2.32 12.96
N THR A 460 7.66 -2.23 11.90
CA THR A 460 7.28 -2.60 10.55
C THR A 460 8.44 -3.29 9.83
N GLU A 461 8.25 -3.70 8.59
CA GLU A 461 9.17 -4.57 7.86
C GLU A 461 9.52 -3.98 6.48
N ALA A 462 10.78 -4.07 6.09
CA ALA A 462 11.29 -3.75 4.75
C ALA A 462 12.11 -4.92 4.21
N GLY A 463 12.31 -4.98 2.90
CA GLY A 463 12.86 -6.17 2.26
C GLY A 463 13.62 -5.89 0.97
N TYR A 464 14.62 -6.72 0.72
CA TYR A 464 15.44 -6.76 -0.48
C TYR A 464 15.37 -8.16 -1.08
N ILE A 465 14.89 -8.25 -2.31
CA ILE A 465 14.66 -9.52 -3.00
C ILE A 465 15.34 -9.47 -4.37
N GLU A 466 16.08 -10.51 -4.73
CA GLU A 466 16.63 -10.69 -6.07
C GLU A 466 15.92 -11.83 -6.77
N ILE A 467 15.47 -11.58 -8.01
CA ILE A 467 14.83 -12.58 -8.88
C ILE A 467 15.66 -12.67 -10.15
N GLY A 468 16.39 -13.78 -10.31
CA GLY A 468 17.45 -13.87 -11.30
C GLY A 468 18.63 -12.92 -10.99
N LYS A 469 19.43 -12.62 -12.00
CA LYS A 469 20.63 -11.76 -11.85
C LYS A 469 20.34 -10.27 -11.95
N ASP A 470 19.27 -9.91 -12.64
CA ASP A 470 19.07 -8.56 -13.16
C ASP A 470 17.92 -7.81 -12.50
N ILE A 471 17.21 -8.39 -11.51
CA ILE A 471 16.01 -7.79 -10.93
C ILE A 471 16.10 -7.74 -9.42
N VAL A 472 15.92 -6.53 -8.88
CA VAL A 472 15.76 -6.24 -7.46
C VAL A 472 14.34 -5.80 -7.21
N LEU A 473 13.66 -6.45 -6.26
CA LEU A 473 12.35 -6.07 -5.76
C LEU A 473 12.50 -5.63 -4.29
N LEU A 474 12.19 -4.37 -4.02
CA LEU A 474 12.20 -3.79 -2.68
C LEU A 474 10.79 -3.89 -2.09
N THR A 475 10.64 -4.37 -0.85
CA THR A 475 9.33 -4.31 -0.17
C THR A 475 9.27 -3.10 0.73
N ALA A 476 8.22 -2.28 0.61
CA ALA A 476 8.02 -1.11 1.45
C ALA A 476 6.65 -1.18 2.15
N PRO A 477 6.58 -0.88 3.46
CA PRO A 477 5.32 -0.80 4.16
C PRO A 477 4.59 0.48 3.76
N GLY A 478 3.26 0.47 3.67
CA GLY A 478 2.52 1.69 3.33
C GLY A 478 2.74 2.24 1.91
N GLU A 479 2.37 3.50 1.72
CA GLU A 479 2.35 4.18 0.42
C GLU A 479 3.65 4.99 0.23
N LEU A 480 4.65 4.36 -0.40
CA LEU A 480 5.96 4.98 -0.63
C LEU A 480 5.92 5.99 -1.78
N ILE A 481 6.42 7.21 -1.53
CA ILE A 481 6.71 8.18 -2.59
C ILE A 481 7.85 7.64 -3.48
N PRO A 482 7.59 7.41 -4.78
CA PRO A 482 8.52 6.69 -5.66
C PRO A 482 9.86 7.42 -5.87
N GLN A 483 9.89 8.75 -5.77
CA GLN A 483 11.10 9.57 -5.91
C GLN A 483 12.17 9.21 -4.88
N LEU A 484 11.78 8.71 -3.69
CA LEU A 484 12.71 8.25 -2.66
C LEU A 484 13.53 7.02 -3.11
N VAL A 485 12.99 6.24 -4.05
CA VAL A 485 13.67 5.08 -4.63
C VAL A 485 14.31 5.44 -5.96
N TYR A 486 13.57 6.07 -6.87
CA TYR A 486 13.96 6.24 -8.27
C TYR A 486 14.69 7.56 -8.59
N GLY A 487 14.72 8.53 -7.67
CA GLY A 487 15.36 9.83 -7.90
C GLY A 487 14.37 10.99 -7.99
N ASN A 488 14.93 12.21 -8.18
CA ASN A 488 14.18 13.47 -8.26
C ASN A 488 13.32 13.78 -7.01
N VAL A 489 13.85 13.45 -5.83
CA VAL A 489 13.28 13.91 -4.57
C VAL A 489 13.19 15.44 -4.59
N VAL A 490 12.08 15.97 -4.07
CA VAL A 490 11.79 17.41 -3.99
C VAL A 490 12.97 18.19 -3.38
N SER A 491 13.33 19.29 -4.04
CA SER A 491 14.48 20.13 -3.70
C SER A 491 14.23 20.97 -2.44
N ALA A 492 15.27 21.54 -1.82
CA ALA A 492 15.07 22.49 -0.72
C ALA A 492 14.31 23.77 -1.13
N GLU A 493 14.33 24.15 -2.42
CA GLU A 493 13.61 25.33 -2.89
C GLU A 493 12.09 25.09 -2.89
N ASP A 494 11.70 23.86 -3.24
CA ASP A 494 10.30 23.49 -3.45
C ASP A 494 9.68 22.79 -2.23
N SER A 495 10.48 22.25 -1.31
CA SER A 495 9.98 21.47 -0.18
C SER A 495 9.33 22.31 0.92
N TYR A 496 8.35 21.74 1.62
CA TYR A 496 7.66 22.36 2.73
C TYR A 496 8.62 22.88 3.81
N LEU A 497 9.66 22.10 4.18
CA LEU A 497 10.60 22.52 5.22
C LEU A 497 11.67 23.49 4.72
N GLY A 498 11.89 23.62 3.41
CA GLY A 498 12.95 24.44 2.84
C GLY A 498 14.35 23.82 3.03
N THR A 499 14.44 22.49 3.06
CA THR A 499 15.66 21.72 3.35
C THR A 499 15.88 20.62 2.34
N GLU A 500 17.13 20.20 2.14
CA GLU A 500 17.43 19.09 1.23
C GLU A 500 17.10 17.73 1.88
N TRP A 501 16.69 16.78 1.04
CA TRP A 501 16.73 15.37 1.39
C TRP A 501 18.19 14.92 1.56
N THR A 502 18.47 14.16 2.63
CA THR A 502 19.87 13.90 3.05
C THR A 502 20.34 12.46 2.82
N LEU A 503 19.45 11.53 2.47
CA LEU A 503 19.79 10.14 2.21
C LEU A 503 19.96 9.88 0.71
N PRO A 504 20.80 8.91 0.30
CA PRO A 504 20.80 8.47 -1.08
C PRO A 504 19.44 7.84 -1.43
N VAL A 505 18.99 8.06 -2.67
CA VAL A 505 17.84 7.33 -3.21
C VAL A 505 18.23 5.87 -3.43
N THR A 506 17.34 4.93 -3.09
CA THR A 506 17.73 3.52 -2.96
C THR A 506 18.25 2.90 -4.26
N SER A 507 17.67 3.23 -5.42
CA SER A 507 18.14 2.70 -6.70
C SER A 507 19.60 3.07 -7.02
N SER A 508 20.09 4.21 -6.51
CA SER A 508 21.48 4.64 -6.74
C SER A 508 22.52 3.77 -6.02
N LEU A 509 22.09 2.96 -5.07
CA LEU A 509 22.93 2.01 -4.34
C LEU A 509 22.92 0.61 -4.95
N VAL A 510 21.96 0.32 -5.82
CA VAL A 510 21.87 -0.96 -6.53
C VAL A 510 22.88 -0.95 -7.70
N PRO A 511 23.57 -2.07 -7.99
CA PRO A 511 24.49 -2.16 -9.11
C PRO A 511 23.86 -1.75 -10.44
N GLU A 512 24.63 -1.02 -11.24
CA GLU A 512 24.21 -0.56 -12.56
C GLU A 512 23.79 -1.75 -13.44
N GLY A 513 22.68 -1.60 -14.16
CA GLY A 513 22.15 -2.62 -15.06
C GLY A 513 21.06 -3.52 -14.46
N LYS A 514 20.85 -3.50 -13.13
CA LYS A 514 19.70 -4.17 -12.52
C LYS A 514 18.43 -3.31 -12.64
N THR A 515 17.30 -3.95 -12.92
CA THR A 515 15.97 -3.38 -12.77
C THR A 515 15.62 -3.30 -11.29
N VAL A 516 15.20 -2.13 -10.81
CA VAL A 516 14.71 -1.92 -9.44
C VAL A 516 13.21 -1.75 -9.47
N LEU A 517 12.50 -2.56 -8.69
CA LEU A 517 11.05 -2.55 -8.53
C LEU A 517 10.72 -2.34 -7.05
N VAL A 518 9.49 -1.90 -6.77
CA VAL A 518 8.97 -1.78 -5.40
C VAL A 518 7.68 -2.57 -5.29
N MET A 519 7.57 -3.42 -4.28
CA MET A 519 6.32 -3.96 -3.77
C MET A 519 5.85 -3.05 -2.62
N GLY A 520 4.98 -2.10 -2.95
CA GLY A 520 4.42 -1.16 -1.97
C GLY A 520 3.31 -1.78 -1.15
N LEU A 521 2.92 -1.13 -0.04
CA LEU A 521 1.90 -1.63 0.89
C LEU A 521 2.17 -3.08 1.32
N CYS A 522 3.44 -3.44 1.45
CA CYS A 522 3.88 -4.80 1.70
C CYS A 522 4.19 -5.01 3.18
N ASN A 523 3.65 -6.09 3.74
CA ASN A 523 3.81 -6.55 5.13
C ASN A 523 3.32 -5.58 6.22
N ASP A 524 2.88 -4.37 5.84
CA ASP A 524 2.22 -3.41 6.70
C ASP A 524 1.58 -2.27 5.87
N ALA A 525 0.69 -1.51 6.51
CA ALA A 525 0.07 -0.32 5.97
C ALA A 525 0.25 0.86 6.93
N ILE A 526 1.47 1.41 6.96
CA ILE A 526 1.85 2.51 7.87
C ILE A 526 1.42 3.90 7.40
N GLY A 527 0.55 3.96 6.39
CA GLY A 527 0.14 5.18 5.74
C GLY A 527 1.12 5.68 4.69
N TYR A 528 1.06 6.96 4.37
CA TYR A 528 1.96 7.59 3.41
C TYR A 528 3.37 7.76 3.95
N ILE A 529 4.36 7.50 3.09
CA ILE A 529 5.78 7.71 3.35
C ILE A 529 6.26 8.85 2.45
N VAL A 530 6.16 10.06 3.00
CA VAL A 530 6.53 11.33 2.36
C VAL A 530 7.96 11.71 2.75
N PRO A 531 8.78 12.27 1.83
CA PRO A 531 10.11 12.77 2.16
C PRO A 531 10.10 13.69 3.38
N ASP A 532 10.99 13.44 4.33
CA ASP A 532 11.09 14.20 5.58
C ASP A 532 11.18 15.72 5.34
N ASN A 533 11.86 16.15 4.28
CA ASN A 533 12.04 17.55 3.95
C ASN A 533 10.78 18.25 3.41
N ASP A 534 9.76 17.48 3.03
CA ASP A 534 8.50 17.97 2.46
C ASP A 534 7.27 17.62 3.29
N TYR A 535 7.48 16.95 4.44
CA TYR A 535 6.39 16.60 5.34
C TYR A 535 5.82 17.86 6.02
N ALA A 536 4.53 18.13 5.79
CA ALA A 536 3.79 19.21 6.41
C ALA A 536 2.95 18.75 7.63
N HIS A 537 2.32 19.71 8.33
CA HIS A 537 1.28 19.36 9.29
C HIS A 537 0.07 18.77 8.54
N PHE A 538 -0.59 17.76 9.12
CA PHE A 538 -1.67 17.02 8.47
C PHE A 538 -2.90 17.87 8.06
N ILE A 539 -3.02 19.09 8.58
CA ILE A 539 -4.07 20.05 8.21
C ILE A 539 -3.73 20.88 6.95
N ALA A 540 -2.52 20.74 6.41
CA ALA A 540 -2.00 21.59 5.34
C ALA A 540 -2.90 21.55 4.10
N ASP A 541 -3.37 20.37 3.69
CA ASP A 541 -4.31 20.21 2.57
C ASP A 541 -5.65 20.92 2.81
N SER A 542 -6.16 20.93 4.05
CA SER A 542 -7.40 21.65 4.37
C SER A 542 -7.27 23.17 4.23
N LEU A 543 -6.04 23.69 4.25
CA LEU A 543 -5.73 25.11 4.01
C LEU A 543 -5.46 25.39 2.53
N TRP A 544 -5.25 24.37 1.70
CA TRP A 544 -5.08 24.48 0.25
C TRP A 544 -6.37 24.89 -0.46
N ASP A 545 -7.53 24.49 0.04
CA ASP A 545 -8.83 24.89 -0.54
C ASP A 545 -9.22 26.36 -0.23
N MET A 546 -8.30 27.15 0.35
CA MET A 546 -8.51 28.59 0.61
C MET A 546 -8.12 29.45 -0.61
N ASP A 547 -8.90 30.51 -0.88
CA ASP A 547 -8.59 31.49 -1.95
C ASP A 547 -7.14 32.01 -1.83
N GLY A 548 -6.34 31.81 -2.89
CA GLY A 548 -4.93 32.25 -2.96
C GLY A 548 -3.90 31.24 -2.45
N ALA A 549 -4.29 30.04 -2.04
CA ALA A 549 -3.35 28.99 -1.62
C ALA A 549 -2.48 28.47 -2.78
N GLU A 550 -3.02 28.40 -4.00
CA GLU A 550 -2.27 28.01 -5.21
C GLU A 550 -1.03 28.90 -5.45
N ASP A 551 -1.14 30.20 -5.19
CA ASP A 551 -0.05 31.16 -5.29
C ASP A 551 1.01 30.99 -4.18
N VAL A 552 0.76 30.13 -3.18
CA VAL A 552 1.52 30.06 -1.93
C VAL A 552 2.17 28.70 -1.67
N PHE A 553 1.46 27.58 -1.88
CA PHE A 553 2.12 26.25 -1.86
C PHE A 553 2.53 25.79 -3.28
N GLY A 554 2.15 26.53 -4.33
CA GLY A 554 2.51 26.26 -5.71
C GLY A 554 1.59 25.21 -6.36
N PRO A 555 1.27 25.32 -7.66
CA PRO A 555 0.12 24.65 -8.30
C PRO A 555 0.08 23.11 -8.22
N TYR A 556 1.16 22.47 -7.77
CA TYR A 556 1.32 21.01 -7.74
C TYR A 556 1.57 20.41 -6.35
N HIS A 557 1.80 21.19 -5.28
CA HIS A 557 2.17 20.65 -3.96
C HIS A 557 0.98 20.53 -3.00
N ARG A 558 0.15 19.51 -3.24
CA ARG A 558 -0.84 19.09 -2.23
C ARG A 558 -0.16 18.33 -1.11
N HIS A 559 -0.66 18.49 0.11
CA HIS A 559 -0.16 17.85 1.33
C HIS A 559 -1.24 16.96 1.98
N TYR A 560 -1.97 16.22 1.14
CA TYR A 560 -3.03 15.32 1.58
C TYR A 560 -2.46 14.10 2.30
N GLU A 561 -1.33 13.60 1.81
CA GLU A 561 -0.68 12.38 2.27
C GLU A 561 -0.38 12.42 3.78
N GLU A 562 -0.06 13.59 4.31
CA GLU A 562 0.19 13.83 5.74
C GLU A 562 -1.03 13.56 6.63
N LEU A 563 -2.26 13.61 6.08
CA LEU A 563 -3.49 13.23 6.81
C LEU A 563 -3.47 11.77 7.27
N LEU A 564 -2.90 10.91 6.44
CA LEU A 564 -2.86 9.46 6.63
C LEU A 564 -1.40 8.98 6.69
N ALA A 565 -0.54 9.73 7.37
CA ALA A 565 0.84 9.33 7.65
C ALA A 565 1.06 9.07 9.16
N THR A 566 2.02 8.18 9.46
CA THR A 566 2.44 7.87 10.83
C THR A 566 3.44 8.88 11.41
N GLY A 567 4.06 9.70 10.57
CA GLY A 567 4.90 10.82 11.02
C GLY A 567 5.94 11.25 10.00
N GLY A 568 6.56 12.40 10.25
CA GLY A 568 7.49 13.05 9.31
C GLY A 568 8.86 12.38 9.16
N THR A 569 9.13 11.29 9.88
CA THR A 569 10.38 10.51 9.73
C THR A 569 10.12 9.11 9.15
N ALA A 570 8.91 8.82 8.68
CA ALA A 570 8.60 7.51 8.09
C ALA A 570 9.47 7.23 6.86
N ALA A 571 9.76 8.26 6.05
CA ALA A 571 10.63 8.13 4.88
C ALA A 571 12.07 7.85 5.27
N SER A 572 12.69 8.65 6.13
CA SER A 572 14.08 8.40 6.52
C SER A 572 14.27 7.06 7.21
N SER A 573 13.34 6.61 8.07
CA SER A 573 13.37 5.27 8.66
C SER A 573 13.31 4.17 7.59
N THR A 574 12.36 4.25 6.67
CA THR A 574 12.15 3.23 5.62
C THR A 574 13.30 3.17 4.63
N ILE A 575 13.75 4.33 4.15
CA ILE A 575 14.86 4.42 3.19
C ILE A 575 16.19 4.03 3.83
N THR A 576 16.39 4.29 5.12
CA THR A 576 17.57 3.76 5.84
C THR A 576 17.56 2.24 5.86
N ALA A 577 16.44 1.62 6.24
CA ALA A 577 16.32 0.16 6.27
C ALA A 577 16.55 -0.47 4.89
N LEU A 578 15.95 0.08 3.83
CA LEU A 578 16.16 -0.38 2.46
C LEU A 578 17.60 -0.17 1.99
N ASN A 579 18.19 1.00 2.25
CA ASN A 579 19.56 1.30 1.84
C ASN A 579 20.57 0.41 2.57
N ASP A 580 20.33 0.05 3.83
CA ASP A 580 21.21 -0.83 4.58
C ASP A 580 21.12 -2.27 4.08
N LEU A 581 19.92 -2.76 3.74
CA LEU A 581 19.76 -4.04 3.05
C LEU A 581 20.50 -4.06 1.71
N VAL A 582 20.35 -3.02 0.88
CA VAL A 582 21.04 -2.94 -0.43
C VAL A 582 22.56 -2.96 -0.25
N LYS A 583 23.13 -2.26 0.74
CA LYS A 583 24.58 -2.25 1.02
C LYS A 583 25.09 -3.55 1.63
N GLU A 584 24.24 -4.32 2.29
CA GLU A 584 24.64 -5.61 2.88
C GLU A 584 24.94 -6.65 1.79
N PHE A 585 24.22 -6.57 0.65
CA PHE A 585 24.27 -7.58 -0.42
C PHE A 585 24.87 -7.06 -1.74
N ASN A 586 25.47 -5.87 -1.75
CA ASN A 586 26.24 -5.31 -2.88
C ASN A 586 27.59 -4.76 -2.40
#